data_AF-A0A3M8DCN8-F1
#
_entry.id   AF-A0A3M8DCN8-F1
#
_cell.length_a   1.000
_cell.length_b   1.000
_cell.length_c   1.000
_cell.angle_alpha   90.00
_cell.angle_beta   90.00
_cell.angle_gamma   90.00
#
_symmetry.space_group_name_H-M   'P 1'
#
loop_
_entity.id
_entity.type
_entity.pdbx_description
1 polymer ?
#
loop_
_entity_poly.entity_id
_entity_poly.type
_entity_poly.pdbx_seq_one_letter_code
_entity_poly.pdbx_strand_id
1 'polypeptide(L)' 'MRFVDQLYEMYRGHFNGAEEDIIAIVVGTLQEQSADDLNQLIDEMEEEEVFHMVANYFIEVLKRKVAMEDERPRDVLH' A
#
# COMPACT_ATOMS: atom_id res chain seq x y z
N MET A 1 -4.46 3.03 13.49
CA MET A 1 -3.22 3.83 13.55
C MET A 1 -3.53 5.32 13.68
N ARG A 2 -2.92 6.02 14.64
CA ARG A 2 -3.05 7.49 14.78
C ARG A 2 -2.70 8.27 13.51
N PHE A 3 -1.74 7.80 12.72
CA PHE A 3 -1.34 8.44 11.46
C PHE A 3 -2.44 8.41 10.39
N VAL A 4 -3.14 7.27 10.24
CA VAL A 4 -4.26 7.14 9.30
C VAL A 4 -5.42 8.05 9.71
N ASP A 5 -5.71 8.14 11.00
CA ASP A 5 -6.74 9.04 11.53
C ASP A 5 -6.37 10.51 11.26
N GLN A 6 -5.10 10.88 11.42
CA GLN A 6 -4.61 12.24 11.13
C GLN A 6 -4.68 12.57 9.63
N LEU A 7 -4.28 11.64 8.76
CA LEU A 7 -4.41 11.76 7.32
C LEU A 7 -5.88 11.93 6.92
N TYR A 8 -6.76 11.13 7.50
CA TYR A 8 -8.19 11.23 7.26
C TYR A 8 -8.72 12.59 7.69
N GLU A 9 -8.40 13.07 8.90
CA GLU A 9 -8.86 14.39 9.36
C GLU A 9 -8.27 15.55 8.54
N MET A 10 -7.05 15.43 8.04
CA MET A 10 -6.42 16.45 7.18
C MET A 10 -7.11 16.57 5.81
N TYR A 11 -7.61 15.45 5.27
CA TYR A 11 -8.15 15.38 3.92
C TYR A 11 -9.64 15.03 3.84
N ARG A 12 -10.37 14.90 4.96
CA ARG A 12 -11.82 14.57 5.02
C ARG A 12 -12.73 15.48 4.18
N GLY A 13 -12.31 16.72 3.93
CA GLY A 13 -13.02 17.67 3.07
C GLY A 13 -12.55 17.69 1.61
N HIS A 14 -11.52 16.92 1.28
CA HIS A 14 -10.85 16.84 -0.03
C HIS A 14 -11.02 15.48 -0.70
N PHE A 15 -11.44 14.43 0.03
CA PHE A 15 -11.87 13.18 -0.58
C PHE A 15 -13.19 13.41 -1.32
N ASN A 16 -13.12 13.61 -2.64
CA ASN A 16 -14.31 13.72 -3.49
C ASN A 16 -14.98 12.35 -3.73
N GLY A 17 -14.56 11.31 -3.01
CA GLY A 17 -15.09 9.94 -3.10
C GLY A 17 -14.42 9.08 -4.16
N ALA A 18 -13.45 9.60 -4.92
CA ALA A 18 -12.67 8.81 -5.87
C ALA A 18 -11.52 8.09 -5.16
N GLU A 19 -11.41 6.77 -5.39
CA GLU A 19 -10.31 5.94 -4.90
C GLU A 19 -8.93 6.49 -5.33
N GLU A 20 -8.87 7.08 -6.54
CA GLU A 20 -7.69 7.71 -7.11
C GLU A 20 -7.18 8.89 -6.28
N ASP A 21 -8.08 9.69 -5.68
CA ASP A 21 -7.71 10.83 -4.83
C ASP A 21 -7.05 10.35 -3.54
N ILE A 22 -7.60 9.27 -2.95
CA ILE A 22 -7.05 8.65 -1.74
C ILE A 22 -5.64 8.11 -2.01
N ILE A 23 -5.46 7.42 -3.13
CA ILE A 23 -4.15 6.90 -3.55
C ILE A 23 -3.15 8.03 -3.74
N ALA A 24 -3.54 9.09 -4.46
CA ALA A 24 -2.65 10.23 -4.72
C ALA A 24 -2.20 10.92 -3.42
N ILE A 25 -3.12 11.12 -2.48
CA ILE A 25 -2.83 11.72 -1.17
C ILE A 25 -1.87 10.83 -0.36
N VAL A 26 -2.16 9.54 -0.25
CA VAL A 26 -1.32 8.60 0.52
C VAL A 26 0.07 8.51 -0.08
N VAL A 27 0.17 8.33 -1.40
CA VAL A 27 1.47 8.23 -2.09
C VAL A 27 2.25 9.54 -1.96
N GLY A 28 1.62 10.69 -2.20
CA GLY A 28 2.28 12.00 -2.05
C GLY A 28 2.80 12.22 -0.64
N THR A 29 2.00 11.88 0.38
CA THR A 29 2.38 12.01 1.79
C THR A 29 3.57 11.12 2.15
N LEU A 30 3.58 9.87 1.67
CA LEU A 30 4.65 8.91 1.97
C LEU A 30 5.93 9.16 1.15
N GLN A 31 5.83 9.71 -0.06
CA GLN A 31 6.98 10.01 -0.92
C GLN A 31 7.91 11.09 -0.34
N GLU A 32 7.38 11.97 0.51
CA GLU A 32 8.15 13.02 1.17
C GLU A 32 8.90 12.53 2.43
N GLN A 33 8.61 11.31 2.89
CA GLN A 33 9.20 10.74 4.11
C GLN A 33 10.58 10.13 3.83
N SER A 34 11.48 10.24 4.82
CA SER A 34 12.73 9.47 4.79
C SER A 34 12.48 8.00 5.18
N ALA A 35 13.46 7.14 4.94
CA ALA A 35 13.37 5.74 5.38
C ALA A 35 13.22 5.61 6.90
N ASP A 36 13.83 6.52 7.66
CA ASP A 36 13.73 6.54 9.13
C ASP A 36 12.33 6.95 9.57
N ASP A 37 11.72 7.94 8.91
CA ASP A 37 10.34 8.36 9.19
C ASP A 37 9.33 7.23 8.88
N LEU A 38 9.54 6.50 7.79
CA LEU A 38 8.72 5.33 7.46
C LEU A 38 8.87 4.20 8.49
N ASN A 39 10.08 3.94 8.97
CA ASN A 39 10.29 2.95 10.03
C ASN A 39 9.62 3.38 11.35
N GLN A 40 9.68 4.67 11.69
CA GLN A 40 9.00 5.21 12.86
C GLN A 40 7.48 5.03 12.76
N LEU A 41 6.88 5.23 11.57
CA LEU A 41 5.46 4.97 11.34
C LEU A 41 5.10 3.50 11.58
N ILE A 42 5.97 2.57 11.16
CA ILE A 42 5.78 1.12 11.36
C ILE A 42 5.91 0.76 12.85
N ASP A 43 6.88 1.34 13.56
CA ASP A 43 7.08 1.11 15.00
C ASP A 43 5.91 1.60 15.86
N GLU A 44 5.11 2.53 15.35
CA GLU A 44 3.89 3.03 16.01
C GLU A 44 2.63 2.20 15.72
N MET A 45 2.72 1.21 14.84
CA MET A 45 1.61 0.30 14.50
C MET A 45 1.40 -0.75 15.59
N GLU A 46 0.15 -1.15 15.79
CA GLU A 46 -0.14 -2.34 16.59
C GLU A 46 0.27 -3.62 15.84
N GLU A 47 0.53 -4.71 16.56
CA GLU A 47 1.01 -5.97 15.98
C GLU A 47 0.09 -6.49 14.86
N GLU A 48 -1.23 -6.35 15.02
CA GLU A 48 -2.22 -6.73 14.01
C GLU A 48 -2.11 -5.86 12.74
N GLU A 49 -1.83 -4.57 12.89
CA GLU A 49 -1.67 -3.65 11.76
C GLU A 49 -0.39 -3.98 10.97
N VAL A 50 0.71 -4.29 11.67
CA VAL A 50 1.97 -4.74 11.04
C VAL A 50 1.74 -6.06 10.31
N PHE A 51 1.05 -7.01 10.93
CA PHE A 51 0.69 -8.27 10.30
C PHE A 51 -0.10 -8.05 9.01
N HIS A 52 -1.13 -7.21 9.03
CA HIS A 52 -1.92 -6.90 7.85
C HIS A 52 -1.12 -6.19 6.75
N MET A 53 -0.24 -5.26 7.11
CA MET A 53 0.66 -4.60 6.16
C MET A 53 1.54 -5.61 5.42
N VAL A 54 2.21 -6.50 6.15
CA VAL A 54 3.10 -7.52 5.57
C VAL A 54 2.31 -8.53 4.74
N ALA A 55 1.16 -8.98 5.24
CA ALA A 55 0.28 -9.91 4.54
C ALA A 55 -0.18 -9.33 3.20
N ASN A 56 -0.65 -8.08 3.19
CA ASN A 56 -1.11 -7.41 1.97
C ASN A 56 0.02 -7.26 0.95
N TYR A 57 1.21 -6.84 1.39
CA TYR A 57 2.38 -6.76 0.50
C TYR A 57 2.70 -8.12 -0.13
N PHE A 58 2.74 -9.20 0.65
CA PHE A 58 3.02 -10.54 0.14
C PHE A 58 1.94 -11.02 -0.84
N ILE A 59 0.67 -10.79 -0.52
CA ILE A 59 -0.46 -11.15 -1.40
C ILE A 59 -0.33 -10.42 -2.74
N GLU A 60 -0.08 -9.12 -2.75
CA GLU A 60 0.04 -8.34 -4.00
C GLU A 60 1.25 -8.76 -4.83
N VAL A 61 2.40 -9.03 -4.20
CA VAL A 61 3.58 -9.56 -4.89
C VAL A 61 3.31 -10.94 -5.48
N LEU A 62 2.62 -11.82 -4.74
CA LEU A 62 2.28 -13.17 -5.22
C LEU A 62 1.28 -13.13 -6.38
N LYS A 63 0.23 -12.30 -6.31
CA LYS A 63 -0.71 -12.09 -7.43
C LYS A 63 0.02 -11.71 -8.71
N ARG A 64 0.96 -10.77 -8.63
CA ARG A 64 1.79 -10.37 -9.78
C ARG A 64 2.64 -11.51 -10.31
N LYS A 65 3.28 -12.29 -9.43
CA LYS A 65 4.07 -13.45 -9.85
C LYS A 65 3.24 -14.49 -10.58
N VAL A 66 2.05 -14.82 -10.07
CA VAL A 66 1.12 -15.77 -10.71
C VAL A 66 0.66 -15.24 -12.06
N ALA A 67 0.23 -13.98 -12.16
CA ALA A 67 -0.17 -13.37 -13.43
C ALA A 67 0.97 -13.39 -14.46
N MET A 68 2.21 -13.09 -14.05
CA MET A 68 3.38 -13.17 -14.92
C MET A 68 3.73 -14.60 -15.34
N GLU A 69 3.34 -15.63 -14.58
CA GLU A 69 3.47 -17.03 -14.99
C GLU A 69 2.39 -17.44 -15.99
N ASP A 70 1.16 -16.95 -15.81
CA ASP A 70 0.04 -17.16 -16.74
C ASP A 70 0.24 -16.44 -18.09
N GLU A 71 0.93 -15.29 -18.09
CA GLU A 71 1.30 -14.53 -19.29
C GLU A 71 2.53 -15.10 -20.03
N ARG A 72 3.28 -16.06 -19.45
CA ARG A 72 4.30 -16.78 -20.22
C ARG A 72 3.58 -17.60 -21.28
N PRO A 73 3.85 -17.37 -22.58
CA PRO A 73 3.09 -18.02 -23.63
C PRO A 73 3.14 -19.54 -23.45
N ARG A 74 1.99 -20.20 -23.62
CA ARG A 74 1.94 -21.63 -23.96
C ARG A 74 2.51 -21.91 -25.37
N ASP A 75 3.39 -21.04 -25.89
CA ASP A 75 4.01 -21.14 -27.21
C ASP A 75 5.37 -21.84 -27.11
N VAL A 76 5.46 -22.96 -26.39
CA VAL A 76 6.57 -23.91 -26.61
C VAL A 76 6.13 -25.34 -26.32
N LEU A 77 4.98 -25.77 -26.82
CA LEU A 77 4.68 -27.19 -26.97
C LEU A 77 4.20 -27.43 -28.40
N HIS A 78 5.14 -27.98 -29.18
CA HIS A 78 5.09 -28.57 -30.51
C HIS A 78 3.72 -28.88 -31.13
#